data_AF-A0A356G552-F1
#
_entry.id   AF-A0A356G552-F1
#
_cell.length_a   1.000
_cell.length_b   1.000
_cell.length_c   1.000
_cell.angle_alpha   90.00
_cell.angle_beta   90.00
_cell.angle_gamma   90.00
#
_symmetry.space_group_name_H-M   'P 1'
#
loop_
_entity.id
_entity.type
_entity.pdbx_description
1 polymer ?
#
loop_
_entity_poly.entity_id
_entity_poly.type
_entity_poly.pdbx_seq_one_letter_code
_entity_poly.pdbx_strand_id
1 'polypeptide(L)'
;MDAIFSATALRDHPREVKAAARESLVRITENGNGAYVFCSEDVFRREIDEAVERALYAERAERAILDGRSAIAAGNYVEGIGAAREAVARRRAERD
;
A
#
# COMPACT_ATOMS: atom_id res chain seq x y z
N MET A 1 -6.42 -2.80 -15.52
CA MET A 1 -5.83 -1.97 -16.59
C MET A 1 -6.52 -0.64 -16.49
N ASP A 2 -5.77 0.43 -16.22
CA ASP A 2 -6.33 1.77 -16.04
C ASP A 2 -7.07 2.21 -17.29
N ALA A 3 -8.27 2.76 -17.11
CA ALA A 3 -9.08 3.22 -18.22
C ALA A 3 -8.37 4.40 -18.91
N ILE A 4 -8.46 4.45 -20.25
CA ILE A 4 -7.85 5.52 -21.04
C ILE A 4 -8.98 6.29 -21.73
N PHE A 5 -9.02 7.59 -21.49
CA PHE A 5 -9.95 8.51 -22.15
C PHE A 5 -9.17 9.64 -22.85
N SER A 6 -9.80 10.30 -23.81
CA SER A 6 -9.26 11.54 -24.38
C SER A 6 -9.68 12.75 -23.54
N ALA A 7 -8.95 13.87 -23.65
CA ALA A 7 -9.38 15.13 -23.06
C ALA A 7 -10.77 15.58 -23.57
N THR A 8 -11.07 15.27 -24.83
CA THR A 8 -12.40 15.48 -25.42
C THR A 8 -13.48 14.65 -24.71
N ALA A 9 -13.22 13.37 -24.42
CA ALA A 9 -14.15 12.52 -23.69
C ALA A 9 -14.36 13.02 -22.24
N LEU A 10 -13.33 13.53 -21.58
CA LEU A 10 -13.47 14.16 -20.27
C LEU A 10 -14.40 15.40 -20.32
N ARG A 11 -14.34 16.19 -21.40
CA ARG A 11 -15.20 17.36 -21.60
C ARG A 11 -16.64 16.96 -21.96
N ASP A 12 -16.81 16.03 -22.90
CA ASP A 12 -18.09 15.73 -23.54
C ASP A 12 -18.88 14.63 -22.79
N HIS A 13 -18.18 13.72 -22.11
CA HIS A 13 -18.75 12.62 -21.32
C HIS A 13 -18.24 12.60 -19.86
N PRO A 14 -18.32 13.73 -19.12
CA PRO A 14 -17.67 13.86 -17.81
C PRO A 14 -18.21 12.88 -16.75
N ARG A 15 -19.46 12.42 -16.88
CA ARG A 15 -20.07 11.46 -15.94
C ARG A 15 -19.40 10.08 -16.03
N GLU A 16 -19.14 9.63 -17.24
CA GLU A 16 -18.51 8.33 -17.50
C GLU A 16 -17.05 8.34 -17.01
N VAL A 17 -16.29 9.38 -17.39
CA VAL A 17 -14.90 9.51 -16.97
C VAL A 17 -14.78 9.64 -15.45
N LYS A 18 -15.68 10.39 -14.79
CA LYS A 18 -15.70 10.49 -13.32
C LYS A 18 -16.13 9.19 -12.64
N ALA A 19 -16.99 8.39 -13.24
CA ALA A 19 -17.34 7.08 -12.71
C ALA A 19 -16.13 6.14 -12.72
N ALA A 20 -15.39 6.08 -13.83
CA ALA A 20 -14.15 5.31 -13.91
C ALA A 20 -13.09 5.81 -12.90
N ALA A 21 -12.95 7.13 -12.77
CA ALA A 21 -12.01 7.79 -11.87
C ALA A 21 -12.34 7.61 -10.37
N ARG A 22 -13.56 7.20 -10.01
CA ARG A 22 -13.92 6.86 -8.63
C ARG A 22 -13.42 5.48 -8.21
N GLU A 23 -13.26 4.57 -9.17
CA GLU A 23 -12.84 3.20 -8.92
C GLU A 23 -11.31 3.05 -9.01
N SER A 24 -10.69 3.77 -9.94
CA SER A 24 -9.27 3.59 -10.30
C SER A 24 -8.66 4.84 -10.92
N LEU A 25 -7.33 4.84 -11.10
CA LEU A 25 -6.63 5.85 -11.90
C LEU A 25 -7.10 5.77 -13.35
N VAL A 26 -7.32 6.94 -13.95
CA VAL A 26 -7.69 7.08 -15.36
C VAL A 26 -6.59 7.87 -16.08
N ARG A 27 -6.13 7.38 -17.23
CA ARG A 27 -5.20 8.11 -18.08
C ARG A 27 -5.95 8.97 -19.07
N ILE A 28 -5.62 10.26 -19.12
CA ILE A 28 -6.16 11.21 -20.08
C ILE A 28 -5.11 11.45 -21.17
N THR A 29 -5.56 11.30 -22.41
CA THR A 29 -4.74 11.49 -23.61
C THR A 29 -5.11 12.79 -24.34
N GLU A 30 -4.11 13.47 -24.86
CA GLU A 30 -4.26 14.61 -25.77
C GLU A 30 -3.54 14.28 -27.07
N ASN A 31 -4.27 14.32 -28.20
CA ASN A 31 -3.74 13.97 -29.52
C ASN A 31 -3.05 12.58 -29.58
N GLY A 32 -3.57 11.62 -28.81
CA GLY A 32 -3.03 10.25 -28.74
C GLY A 32 -1.85 10.05 -27.79
N ASN A 33 -1.31 11.13 -27.20
CA ASN A 33 -0.26 11.04 -26.19
C ASN A 33 -0.88 11.02 -24.79
N GLY A 34 -0.51 10.04 -23.97
CA GLY A 34 -0.87 10.03 -22.54
C GLY A 34 -0.23 11.21 -21.84
N ALA A 35 -1.05 12.15 -21.38
CA ALA A 35 -0.58 13.44 -20.89
C ALA A 35 -0.83 13.62 -19.39
N TYR A 36 -1.95 13.10 -18.87
CA TYR A 36 -2.38 13.31 -17.48
C TYR A 36 -3.00 12.08 -16.86
N VAL A 37 -3.06 12.05 -15.52
CA VAL A 37 -3.82 11.08 -14.73
C VAL A 37 -4.96 11.83 -14.03
N PHE A 38 -6.14 11.23 -14.02
CA PHE A 38 -7.34 11.74 -13.35
C PHE A 38 -7.92 10.66 -12.43
N CYS A 39 -8.30 11.03 -11.21
CA CYS A 39 -8.90 10.14 -10.22
C CYS A 39 -9.71 10.94 -9.19
N SER A 40 -10.51 10.26 -8.38
CA SER A 40 -11.09 10.85 -7.17
C SER A 40 -10.02 11.10 -6.11
N GLU A 41 -10.33 11.96 -5.13
CA GLU A 41 -9.41 12.21 -4.00
C GLU A 41 -9.13 10.94 -3.19
N ASP A 42 -10.15 10.10 -2.97
CA ASP A 42 -10.02 8.85 -2.23
C ASP A 42 -9.08 7.87 -2.95
N VAL A 43 -9.21 7.74 -4.27
CA VAL A 43 -8.28 6.94 -5.08
C VAL A 43 -6.88 7.52 -4.99
N PHE A 44 -6.71 8.83 -5.15
CA PHE A 44 -5.40 9.46 -5.05
C PHE A 44 -4.71 9.17 -3.71
N ARG A 45 -5.44 9.32 -2.60
CA ARG A 45 -4.91 9.04 -1.25
C ARG A 45 -4.56 7.56 -1.08
N ARG A 46 -5.43 6.66 -1.52
CA ARG A 46 -5.18 5.22 -1.50
C ARG A 46 -3.90 4.85 -2.25
N GLU A 47 -3.72 5.37 -3.47
CA GLU A 47 -2.52 5.07 -4.27
C GLU A 47 -1.23 5.58 -3.60
N ILE A 48 -1.28 6.72 -2.91
CA ILE A 48 -0.15 7.22 -2.10
C ILE A 48 0.12 6.27 -0.94
N ASP A 49 -0.91 5.92 -0.16
CA ASP A 49 -0.77 5.05 1.00
C ASP A 49 -0.24 3.66 0.60
N GLU A 50 -0.73 3.10 -0.51
CA GLU A 50 -0.24 1.84 -1.06
C GLU A 50 1.19 1.94 -1.59
N ALA A 51 1.58 3.06 -2.20
CA ALA A 51 2.96 3.27 -2.63
C ALA A 51 3.91 3.38 -1.42
N VAL A 52 3.51 4.10 -0.37
CA VAL A 52 4.25 4.19 0.89
C VAL A 52 4.37 2.81 1.54
N GLU A 53 3.27 2.07 1.66
CA GLU A 53 3.31 0.75 2.28
C GLU A 53 4.19 -0.22 1.49
N ARG A 54 4.12 -0.21 0.14
CA ARG A 54 5.03 -1.02 -0.69
C ARG A 54 6.49 -0.64 -0.49
N ALA A 55 6.80 0.65 -0.39
CA ALA A 55 8.17 1.12 -0.17
C ALA A 55 8.69 0.69 1.20
N LEU A 56 7.85 0.74 2.24
CA LEU A 56 8.21 0.36 3.60
C LEU A 56 8.21 -1.17 3.82
N TYR A 57 7.39 -1.92 3.08
CA TYR A 57 7.23 -3.36 3.25
C TYR A 57 8.56 -4.11 3.11
N ALA A 58 9.35 -3.78 2.09
CA ALA A 58 10.64 -4.43 1.85
C ALA A 58 11.62 -4.18 3.01
N GLU A 59 11.73 -2.94 3.48
CA GLU A 59 12.59 -2.57 4.61
C GLU A 59 12.15 -3.26 5.91
N ARG A 60 10.85 -3.24 6.20
CA ARG A 60 10.29 -3.88 7.40
C ARG A 60 10.53 -5.39 7.40
N ALA A 61 10.34 -6.05 6.26
CA ALA A 61 10.56 -7.48 6.11
C ALA A 61 12.04 -7.84 6.29
N GLU A 62 12.95 -7.10 5.63
CA GLU A 62 14.39 -7.28 5.78
C GLU A 62 14.81 -7.09 7.24
N ARG A 63 14.34 -6.02 7.87
CA ARG A 63 14.66 -5.71 9.26
C ARG A 63 14.16 -6.77 10.24
N ALA A 64 12.92 -7.23 10.08
CA ALA A 64 12.38 -8.31 10.91
C ALA A 64 13.21 -9.60 10.83
N ILE A 65 13.74 -9.93 9.64
CA ILE A 65 14.61 -11.10 9.45
C ILE A 65 15.95 -10.90 10.15
N LEU A 66 16.58 -9.73 9.98
CA LEU A 66 17.87 -9.41 10.60
C LEU A 66 17.76 -9.38 12.13
N ASP A 67 16.72 -8.75 12.66
CA ASP A 67 16.43 -8.71 14.09
C ASP A 67 16.20 -10.12 14.64
N GLY A 68 15.44 -10.96 13.93
CA GLY A 68 15.21 -12.35 14.30
C GLY A 68 16.49 -13.19 14.33
N ARG A 69 17.35 -13.06 13.31
CA ARG A 69 18.66 -13.74 13.28
C ARG A 69 19.55 -13.31 14.44
N SER A 70 19.57 -12.01 14.74
CA SER A 70 20.35 -11.45 15.84
C SER A 70 19.82 -11.93 17.19
N ALA A 71 18.49 -12.02 17.35
CA ALA A 71 17.87 -12.56 18.55
C ALA A 71 18.21 -14.04 18.77
N ILE A 72 18.20 -14.86 17.72
CA ILE A 72 18.63 -16.26 17.81
C ILE A 72 20.09 -16.36 18.23
N ALA A 73 20.98 -15.59 17.59
CA ALA A 73 22.41 -15.59 17.92
C ALA A 73 22.68 -15.15 19.37
N ALA A 74 21.86 -14.23 19.90
CA ALA A 74 21.94 -13.76 21.28
C ALA A 74 21.23 -14.67 22.30
N GLY A 75 20.56 -15.75 21.87
CA GLY A 75 19.75 -16.60 22.75
C GLY A 75 18.41 -15.98 23.18
N ASN A 76 18.01 -14.85 22.57
CA ASN A 76 16.79 -14.11 22.88
C ASN A 76 15.57 -14.68 22.15
N TYR A 77 15.28 -15.95 22.36
CA TYR A 77 14.13 -16.64 21.76
C TYR A 77 13.45 -17.55 22.78
N VAL A 78 12.27 -18.06 22.42
CA VAL A 78 11.51 -19.03 23.22
C VAL A 78 11.16 -20.24 22.35
N GLU A 79 11.12 -21.41 22.97
CA GLU A 79 10.77 -22.66 22.28
C GLU A 79 9.38 -23.14 22.71
N GLY A 80 8.57 -23.56 21.74
CA GLY A 80 7.24 -24.10 21.97
C GLY A 80 6.12 -23.06 22.07
N ILE A 81 4.90 -23.52 21.73
CA ILE A 81 3.70 -22.67 21.60
C ILE A 81 3.28 -22.06 22.96
N GLY A 82 3.46 -22.79 24.07
CA GLY A 82 3.13 -22.30 25.41
C GLY A 82 3.94 -21.06 25.79
N ALA A 83 5.27 -21.18 25.76
CA ALA A 83 6.19 -20.08 26.05
C ALA A 83 6.02 -18.91 25.07
N ALA A 84 5.71 -19.19 23.80
CA ALA A 84 5.40 -18.14 22.83
C ALA A 84 4.15 -17.32 23.22
N ARG A 85 3.06 -17.98 23.64
CA ARG A 85 1.84 -17.29 24.09
C ARG A 85 2.09 -16.43 25.32
N GLU A 86 2.82 -16.95 26.30
CA GLU A 86 3.19 -16.19 27.52
C GLU A 86 4.06 -14.98 27.20
N ALA A 87 5.06 -15.15 26.33
CA ALA A 87 5.91 -14.04 25.89
C ALA A 87 5.11 -12.95 25.16
N VAL A 88 4.13 -13.32 24.33
CA VAL A 88 3.24 -12.36 23.66
C VAL A 88 2.34 -11.63 24.67
N ALA A 89 1.75 -12.36 25.63
CA ALA A 89 0.90 -11.75 26.66
C ALA A 89 1.67 -10.74 27.50
N ARG A 90 2.90 -11.08 27.91
CA ARG A 90 3.79 -10.20 28.68
C ARG A 90 4.11 -8.91 27.93
N ARG A 91 4.54 -9.02 26.66
CA ARG A 91 4.85 -7.85 25.82
C ARG A 91 3.65 -6.93 25.56
N ARG A 92 2.43 -7.49 25.54
CA ARG A 92 1.21 -6.69 25.45
C ARG A 92 0.96 -5.90 26.73
N ALA A 93 1.07 -6.56 27.88
CA ALA A 93 0.92 -5.91 29.18
C ALA A 93 1.97 -4.81 29.45
N GLU A 94 3.18 -4.93 28.88
CA GLU A 94 4.24 -3.90 28.98
C GLU A 94 4.01 -2.69 28.05
N ARG A 95 3.08 -2.78 27.10
CA ARG A 95 2.77 -1.72 26.13
C ARG A 95 1.54 -0.89 26.50
N ASP A 96 0.75 -1.34 27.46
CA ASP A 96 -0.43 -0.64 28.02
C ASP A 96 -0.01 0.23 29.23
#